data_AF-A0A5S9R540-F1
#
_entry.id   AF-A0A5S9R540-F1
#
_cell.length_a   1.000
_cell.length_b   1.000
_cell.length_c   1.000
_cell.angle_alpha   90.00
_cell.angle_beta   90.00
_cell.angle_gamma   90.00
#
_symmetry.space_group_name_H-M   'P 1'
#
loop_
_entity.id
_entity.type
_entity.pdbx_description
1 polymer ?
#
loop_
_entity_poly.entity_id
_entity_poly.type
_entity_poly.pdbx_seq_one_letter_code
_entity_poly.pdbx_strand_id
1 'polypeptide(L)'
;MVVKTIEAFLDELVQLGVVLGYTRYFDRGLNPNANMRQGILRIELPHENTPPISDMQFGMRPYIAAFDILAADIQRALGGREAIPLAA
;
A
#
# COMPACT_ATOMS: atom_id res chain seq x y z
N MET A 1 18.88 6.93 -21.37
CA MET A 1 17.53 7.53 -21.22
C MET A 1 16.45 6.48 -21.14
N VAL A 2 16.32 5.57 -22.11
CA VAL A 2 15.23 4.58 -22.19
C VAL A 2 15.00 3.79 -20.88
N VAL A 3 16.05 3.25 -20.27
CA VAL A 3 15.92 2.47 -19.01
C VAL A 3 15.36 3.32 -17.86
N LYS A 4 15.86 4.55 -17.68
CA LYS A 4 15.36 5.46 -16.64
C LYS A 4 13.91 5.89 -16.87
N THR A 5 13.51 6.06 -18.13
CA THR A 5 12.13 6.38 -18.48
C THR A 5 11.20 5.20 -18.18
N ILE A 6 11.64 3.97 -18.44
CA ILE A 6 10.90 2.75 -18.10
C ILE A 6 10.79 2.59 -16.58
N GLU A 7 11.86 2.86 -15.84
CA GLU A 7 11.85 2.86 -14.36
C GLU A 7 10.83 3.85 -13.81
N ALA A 8 10.86 5.10 -14.26
CA ALA A 8 9.91 6.12 -13.82
C ALA A 8 8.45 5.70 -14.08
N PHE A 9 8.18 5.13 -15.24
CA PHE A 9 6.84 4.61 -15.56
C PHE A 9 6.44 3.43 -14.66
N LEU A 10 7.36 2.50 -14.37
CA LEU A 10 7.07 1.38 -13.49
C LEU A 10 6.88 1.83 -12.03
N ASP A 11 7.62 2.85 -11.58
CA ASP A 11 7.42 3.48 -10.28
C ASP A 11 6.02 4.10 -10.17
N GLU A 12 5.54 4.77 -11.23
CA GLU A 12 4.16 5.27 -11.28
C GLU A 12 3.13 4.14 -11.20
N LEU A 13 3.36 3.02 -11.89
CA LEU A 13 2.46 1.85 -11.82
C LEU A 13 2.43 1.21 -10.42
N VAL A 14 3.55 1.23 -9.70
CA VAL A 14 3.60 0.79 -8.29
C VAL A 14 2.84 1.78 -7.40
N GLN A 15 3.01 3.09 -7.60
CA GLN A 15 2.28 4.11 -6.84
C GLN A 15 0.76 4.03 -7.05
N LEU A 16 0.33 3.71 -8.27
CA LEU A 16 -1.08 3.48 -8.60
C LEU A 16 -1.61 2.14 -8.08
N GLY A 17 -0.74 1.26 -7.56
CA GLY A 17 -1.10 -0.06 -7.08
C GLY A 17 -1.49 -1.04 -8.18
N VAL A 18 -1.07 -0.79 -9.43
CA VAL A 18 -1.29 -1.71 -10.57
C VAL A 18 -0.33 -2.90 -10.50
N VAL A 19 0.89 -2.64 -10.03
CA VAL A 19 1.98 -3.61 -9.91
C VAL A 19 2.47 -3.61 -8.47
N LEU A 20 2.72 -4.78 -7.89
CA LEU A 20 3.22 -4.91 -6.51
C LEU A 20 4.71 -4.54 -6.40
N GLY A 21 5.45 -4.81 -7.46
CA GLY A 21 6.86 -4.52 -7.59
C GLY A 21 7.38 -5.00 -8.94
N TYR A 22 8.53 -4.47 -9.32
CA TYR A 22 9.19 -4.82 -10.56
C TYR A 22 10.69 -4.99 -10.33
N THR A 23 11.33 -5.76 -11.19
CA THR A 23 12.78 -5.81 -11.32
C THR A 23 13.16 -5.58 -12.77
N ARG A 24 14.43 -5.28 -13.02
CA ARG A 24 14.95 -5.08 -14.38
C ARG A 24 16.19 -5.92 -14.58
N TYR A 25 16.24 -6.62 -15.70
CA TYR A 25 17.42 -7.35 -16.11
C TYR A 25 17.88 -6.89 -17.48
N PHE A 26 19.16 -6.54 -17.54
CA PHE A 26 19.90 -6.40 -18.77
C PHE A 26 20.91 -7.54 -18.83
N ASP A 27 20.63 -8.54 -19.65
CA ASP A 27 21.56 -9.64 -19.89
C ASP A 27 22.42 -9.37 -21.13
N ARG A 28 23.73 -9.45 -20.95
CA ARG A 28 24.72 -9.36 -22.02
C ARG A 28 24.60 -10.51 -23.02
N GLY A 29 24.18 -11.70 -22.57
CA GLY A 29 23.93 -12.87 -23.40
C GLY A 29 22.78 -12.66 -24.38
N LEU A 30 21.72 -11.98 -23.94
CA LEU A 30 20.57 -11.62 -24.78
C LEU A 30 20.85 -10.44 -25.73
N ASN A 31 21.93 -9.70 -25.49
CA ASN A 31 22.32 -8.51 -26.25
C ASN A 31 23.72 -8.66 -26.91
N PRO A 32 23.98 -9.69 -27.73
CA PRO A 32 25.28 -9.88 -28.39
C PRO A 32 25.63 -8.72 -29.32
N ASN A 33 26.93 -8.49 -29.57
CA ASN A 33 27.40 -7.37 -30.41
C ASN A 33 26.77 -7.38 -31.80
N ALA A 34 26.49 -8.56 -32.37
CA ALA A 34 25.81 -8.68 -33.66
C ALA A 34 24.42 -8.01 -33.66
N ASN A 35 23.64 -8.25 -32.60
CA ASN A 35 22.29 -7.67 -32.44
C ASN A 35 22.36 -6.18 -32.15
N MET A 36 23.28 -5.77 -31.26
CA MET A 36 23.45 -4.35 -30.93
C MET A 36 23.89 -3.52 -32.14
N ARG A 37 24.73 -4.07 -33.02
CA ARG A 37 25.13 -3.42 -34.29
C ARG A 37 23.96 -3.25 -35.26
N GLN A 38 22.92 -4.08 -35.15
CA GLN A 38 21.68 -3.97 -35.90
C GLN A 38 20.66 -3.06 -35.21
N GLY A 39 21.01 -2.43 -34.09
CA GLY A 39 20.12 -1.58 -33.30
C GLY A 39 19.12 -2.35 -32.43
N ILE A 40 19.32 -3.65 -32.24
CA ILE A 40 18.43 -4.49 -31.42
C ILE A 40 18.89 -4.41 -29.96
N LEU A 41 17.97 -4.01 -29.08
CA LEU A 41 18.15 -3.97 -27.63
C LEU A 41 17.01 -4.73 -26.95
N ARG A 42 17.34 -5.64 -26.04
CA ARG A 42 16.38 -6.45 -25.27
C ARG A 42 16.54 -6.16 -23.79
N ILE A 43 15.43 -5.84 -23.13
CA ILE A 43 15.34 -5.54 -21.71
C ILE A 43 14.20 -6.40 -21.17
N GLU A 44 14.47 -7.13 -20.08
CA GLU A 44 13.47 -7.92 -19.40
C GLU A 44 12.97 -7.17 -18.16
N LEU A 45 11.65 -7.17 -17.98
CA LEU A 45 10.96 -6.46 -16.90
C LEU A 45 10.01 -7.40 -16.17
N PRO A 46 10.54 -8.34 -15.35
CA PRO A 46 9.69 -9.15 -14.50
C PRO A 46 8.94 -8.26 -13.51
N HIS A 47 7.62 -8.44 -13.45
CA HIS A 47 6.72 -7.70 -12.58
C HIS A 47 5.58 -8.61 -12.13
N GLU A 48 5.03 -8.33 -10.96
CA GLU A 48 3.87 -9.04 -10.43
C GLU A 48 2.67 -8.09 -10.38
N ASN A 49 1.57 -8.47 -11.00
CA ASN A 49 0.36 -7.66 -11.02
C ASN A 49 -0.35 -7.71 -9.67
N THR A 50 -0.98 -6.60 -9.29
CA THR A 50 -1.80 -6.58 -8.08
C THR A 50 -2.98 -7.53 -8.26
N PRO A 51 -3.16 -8.53 -7.38
CA PRO A 51 -4.26 -9.46 -7.49
C PRO A 51 -5.59 -8.74 -7.25
N PRO A 52 -6.66 -9.11 -7.97
CA PRO A 52 -8.00 -8.59 -7.67
C PRO A 52 -8.43 -9.09 -6.28
N ILE A 53 -9.15 -8.25 -5.53
CA ILE A 53 -9.75 -8.66 -4.26
C ILE A 53 -10.85 -9.69 -4.58
N SER A 54 -10.58 -10.95 -4.29
CA SER A 54 -11.48 -12.07 -4.57
C SER A 54 -12.37 -12.44 -3.39
N ASP A 55 -11.89 -12.22 -2.16
CA ASP A 55 -12.63 -12.45 -0.94
C ASP A 55 -12.46 -11.25 -0.01
N MET A 56 -13.58 -10.61 0.32
CA MET A 56 -13.64 -9.46 1.21
C MET A 56 -14.53 -9.81 2.39
N GLN A 57 -13.91 -9.97 3.56
CA GLN A 57 -14.62 -10.33 4.78
C GLN A 57 -14.73 -9.11 5.70
N PHE A 58 -15.96 -8.78 6.09
CA PHE A 58 -16.23 -7.76 7.09
C PHE A 58 -16.56 -8.44 8.42
N GLY A 59 -15.71 -8.20 9.43
CA GLY A 59 -15.95 -8.66 10.79
C GLY A 59 -16.57 -7.57 11.66
N MET A 60 -17.65 -7.87 12.37
CA MET A 60 -18.15 -7.04 13.45
C MET A 60 -17.74 -7.63 14.79
N ARG A 61 -17.19 -6.79 15.67
CA ARG A 61 -16.84 -7.15 17.05
C ARG A 61 -17.46 -6.14 18.02
N PRO A 62 -17.86 -6.55 19.23
CA PRO A 62 -18.26 -5.62 20.26
C PRO A 62 -17.12 -4.63 20.55
N TYR A 63 -17.42 -3.34 20.52
CA TYR A 63 -16.46 -2.28 20.78
C TYR A 63 -16.70 -1.68 22.16
N ILE A 64 -16.13 -2.32 23.19
CA ILE A 64 -16.42 -2.00 24.60
C ILE A 64 -16.00 -0.56 24.95
N ALA A 65 -14.94 -0.03 24.33
CA ALA A 65 -14.50 1.34 24.55
C ALA A 65 -15.53 2.40 24.11
N ALA A 66 -16.53 2.06 23.29
CA ALA A 66 -17.65 2.96 23.03
C ALA A 66 -18.49 3.25 24.28
N PHE A 67 -18.53 2.32 25.25
CA PHE A 67 -19.26 2.53 26.50
C PHE A 67 -18.59 3.58 27.39
N ASP A 68 -17.26 3.74 27.33
CA ASP A 68 -16.55 4.80 28.06
C ASP A 68 -16.92 6.19 27.51
N ILE A 69 -17.02 6.30 26.18
CA ILE A 69 -17.48 7.53 25.51
C ILE A 69 -18.93 7.83 25.88
N LEU A 70 -19.80 6.82 25.82
CA LEU A 70 -21.20 6.96 26.21
C LEU A 70 -21.34 7.39 27.68
N ALA A 71 -20.55 6.81 28.58
CA ALA A 71 -20.54 7.18 29.99
C ALA A 71 -20.11 8.64 30.19
N ALA A 72 -19.06 9.09 29.49
CA ALA A 72 -18.60 10.47 29.55
C ALA A 72 -19.66 11.46 29.01
N ASP A 73 -20.36 11.11 27.94
CA ASP A 73 -21.43 11.94 27.37
C ASP A 73 -22.67 11.98 28.27
N ILE A 74 -23.04 10.87 28.91
CA ILE A 74 -24.11 10.82 29.92
C ILE A 74 -23.75 11.70 31.12
N GLN A 75 -22.52 11.62 31.63
CA GLN A 75 -22.05 12.47 32.74
C GLN A 75 -22.09 13.95 32.38
N ARG A 76 -21.72 14.31 31.14
CA ARG A 76 -21.83 15.67 30.63
C ARG A 76 -23.29 16.14 30.55
N ALA A 77 -24.18 15.29 30.04
CA ALA A 77 -25.61 15.59 29.88
C ALA A 77 -26.35 15.73 31.22
N LEU A 78 -25.95 14.97 32.24
CA LEU A 78 -26.46 15.08 33.62
C LEU A 78 -25.98 16.36 34.33
N GLY A 79 -25.22 17.23 33.65
CA GLY A 79 -24.84 18.54 34.14
C GLY A 79 -23.65 18.51 35.11
N GLY A 80 -22.68 17.62 34.88
CA GLY A 80 -21.52 17.37 35.74
C GLY A 80 -20.96 18.61 36.45
N ARG A 81 -21.38 18.79 37.71
CA ARG A 81 -20.50 19.23 38.79
C ARG A 81 -19.42 18.16 38.94
N GLU A 82 -18.17 18.59 39.06
CA GLU A 82 -17.00 17.73 39.28
C GLU A 82 -17.30 16.63 40.31
N ALA A 83 -16.95 15.39 39.96
CA ALA A 83 -16.99 14.29 40.91
C ALA A 83 -16.04 14.61 42.07
N ILE A 84 -16.57 14.63 43.28
CA ILE A 84 -15.76 14.71 44.51
C ILE A 84 -14.81 13.51 44.48
N PRO A 85 -13.48 13.71 44.55
CA PRO A 85 -12.57 12.58 44.64
C PRO A 85 -12.86 11.89 45.97
N LEU A 86 -13.31 10.63 45.90
CA LEU A 86 -13.29 9.76 47.08
C LEU A 86 -11.82 9.50 47.41
N ALA A 87 -11.30 10.33 48.30
CA ALA A 87 -10.01 10.10 48.94
C ALA A 87 -10.15 8.98 49.97
N ALA A 88 -9.19 8.06 49.90
CA ALA A 88 -8.89 6.91 50.76
C ALA A 88 -9.76 5.65 50.57
#